data_AF-A0A329QZM0-F1
#
_entry.id   AF-A0A329QZM0-F1
#
_cell.length_a   1.000
_cell.length_b   1.000
_cell.length_c   1.000
_cell.angle_alpha   90.00
_cell.angle_beta   90.00
_cell.angle_gamma   90.00
#
_symmetry.space_group_name_H-M   'P 1'
#
loop_
_entity.id
_entity.type
_entity.pdbx_description
1 polymer ?
#
loop_
_entity_poly.entity_id
_entity_poly.type
_entity_poly.pdbx_seq_one_letter_code
_entity_poly.pdbx_strand_id
1 'polypeptide(L)'
;MDESKELERRLSDMLTEGDMEESGDADKRERQLIPPKYEVRIQTERDPIVEETLKYRDMAREVDDRYDRYLERSAGNKPDTDPNGSDSGDANKSKS
;
A
#
# COMPACT_ATOMS: atom_id res chain seq x y z
N MET A 1 -70.37 22.56 -20.31
CA MET A 1 -69.39 21.53 -20.66
C MET A 1 -68.07 22.25 -20.94
N ASP A 2 -67.44 22.87 -19.94
CA ASP A 2 -66.25 23.69 -20.20
C ASP A 2 -65.21 23.70 -19.07
N GLU A 3 -65.54 23.20 -17.86
CA GLU A 3 -64.59 23.16 -16.74
C GLU A 3 -63.35 22.31 -17.02
N SER A 4 -63.50 21.18 -17.74
CA SER A 4 -62.35 20.34 -18.09
C SER A 4 -61.41 21.04 -19.07
N LYS A 5 -61.95 21.78 -20.05
CA LYS A 5 -61.15 22.55 -21.00
C LYS A 5 -60.44 23.73 -20.34
N GLU A 6 -61.10 24.37 -19.38
CA GLU A 6 -60.50 25.47 -18.62
C GLU A 6 -59.36 24.99 -17.72
N LEU A 7 -59.52 23.81 -17.11
CA LEU A 7 -58.47 23.15 -16.32
C LEU A 7 -57.28 22.70 -17.18
N GLU A 8 -57.54 22.11 -18.35
CA GLU A 8 -56.49 21.73 -19.32
C GLU A 8 -55.70 22.95 -19.79
N ARG A 9 -56.39 24.06 -20.08
CA ARG A 9 -55.75 25.32 -20.46
C ARG A 9 -54.88 25.87 -19.33
N ARG A 10 -55.38 25.90 -18.09
CA ARG A 10 -54.61 26.36 -16.93
C ARG A 10 -53.38 25.50 -16.64
N LEU A 11 -53.49 24.18 -16.86
CA LEU A 11 -52.36 23.26 -16.74
C LEU A 11 -51.32 23.50 -17.84
N SER A 12 -51.76 23.74 -19.07
CA SER A 12 -50.88 24.11 -20.18
C SER A 12 -50.15 25.42 -19.88
N ASP A 13 -50.85 26.45 -19.43
CA ASP A 13 -50.26 27.75 -19.11
C ASP A 13 -49.20 27.60 -18.00
N MET A 14 -49.46 26.78 -16.96
CA MET A 14 -48.51 26.50 -15.88
C MET A 14 -47.28 25.72 -16.33
N LEU A 15 -47.41 24.82 -17.31
CA LEU A 15 -46.30 24.01 -17.84
C LEU A 15 -45.47 24.75 -18.90
N THR A 16 -46.07 25.72 -19.60
CA THR A 16 -45.44 26.41 -20.75
C THR A 16 -44.91 27.80 -20.39
N GLU A 17 -45.63 28.52 -19.53
CA GLU A 17 -45.33 29.91 -19.12
C GLU A 17 -45.03 30.04 -17.62
N GLY A 18 -45.24 28.99 -16.82
CA GLY A 18 -44.83 28.98 -15.42
C GLY A 18 -43.31 28.98 -15.33
N ASP A 19 -42.74 30.02 -14.70
CA ASP A 19 -41.34 30.03 -14.33
C ASP A 19 -41.01 28.70 -13.61
N MET A 20 -40.05 27.94 -14.15
CA MET A 20 -39.51 26.79 -13.42
C MET A 20 -39.07 27.31 -12.05
N GLU A 21 -39.60 26.74 -10.97
CA GLU A 21 -39.11 27.04 -9.63
C GLU A 21 -37.60 26.83 -9.63
N GLU A 22 -36.87 27.94 -9.71
CA GLU A 22 -35.44 27.98 -9.49
C GLU A 22 -35.28 27.54 -8.05
N SER A 23 -35.05 26.25 -7.91
CA SER A 23 -35.21 25.52 -6.66
C SER A 23 -33.95 25.78 -5.84
N GLY A 24 -33.84 27.04 -5.39
CA GLY A 24 -33.05 27.70 -4.35
C GLY A 24 -31.57 27.38 -4.18
N ASP A 25 -31.05 26.33 -4.79
CA ASP A 25 -29.91 25.60 -4.24
C ASP A 25 -29.33 24.65 -5.31
N ALA A 26 -29.12 25.16 -6.53
CA ALA A 26 -28.35 24.45 -7.56
C ALA A 26 -26.98 24.02 -7.00
N ASP A 27 -26.29 24.94 -6.32
CA ASP A 27 -25.00 24.71 -5.67
C ASP A 27 -25.03 23.61 -4.60
N LYS A 28 -26.13 23.46 -3.85
CA LYS A 28 -26.23 22.40 -2.82
C LYS A 28 -26.52 21.04 -3.44
N ARG A 29 -27.30 20.99 -4.53
CA ARG A 29 -27.51 19.76 -5.31
C ARG A 29 -26.22 19.30 -5.97
N GLU A 30 -25.43 20.22 -6.51
CA GLU A 30 -24.12 19.93 -7.09
C GLU A 30 -23.15 19.35 -6.07
N ARG A 31 -23.11 19.88 -4.84
CA ARG A 31 -22.25 19.36 -3.76
C ARG A 31 -22.63 17.95 -3.29
N GLN A 32 -23.92 17.59 -3.33
CA GLN A 32 -24.38 16.24 -2.98
C GLN A 32 -23.98 15.18 -4.03
N LEU A 33 -23.75 15.62 -5.27
CA LEU A 33 -23.31 14.76 -6.37
C LEU A 33 -21.81 14.50 -6.36
N ILE A 34 -21.03 15.25 -5.57
CA ILE A 34 -19.58 15.05 -5.48
C ILE A 34 -19.32 13.83 -4.60
N PRO A 35 -18.78 12.72 -5.15
CA PRO A 35 -18.43 11.57 -4.34
C PRO A 35 -17.31 11.96 -3.36
N PRO A 36 -17.35 11.42 -2.12
CA PRO A 36 -16.31 11.70 -1.15
C PRO A 36 -14.94 11.23 -1.66
N LYS A 37 -13.88 11.92 -1.25
CA LYS A 37 -12.50 11.55 -1.60
C LYS A 37 -12.15 10.25 -0.88
N TYR A 38 -12.23 9.13 -1.58
CA TYR A 38 -11.78 7.84 -1.07
C TYR A 38 -10.25 7.76 -1.15
N GLU A 39 -9.60 7.48 -0.03
CA GLU A 39 -8.18 7.13 0.00
C GLU A 39 -8.05 5.61 -0.12
N VAL A 40 -7.21 5.15 -1.06
CA VAL A 40 -6.82 3.74 -1.15
C VAL A 40 -5.46 3.59 -0.48
N ARG A 41 -5.43 2.93 0.68
CA ARG A 41 -4.18 2.56 1.37
C ARG A 41 -3.76 1.19 0.90
N ILE A 42 -2.71 1.13 0.08
CA ILE A 42 -2.14 -0.13 -0.40
C ILE A 42 -1.08 -0.56 0.60
N GLN A 43 -1.32 -1.65 1.32
CA GLN A 43 -0.29 -2.32 2.10
C GLN A 43 0.62 -3.08 1.14
N THR A 44 1.92 -2.79 1.17
CA THR A 44 2.89 -3.46 0.29
C THR A 44 3.33 -4.76 0.94
N GLU A 45 3.10 -5.90 0.27
CA GLU A 45 3.42 -7.22 0.82
C GLU A 45 4.93 -7.56 0.78
N ARG A 46 5.69 -6.90 -0.10
CA ARG A 46 7.12 -7.16 -0.31
C ARG A 46 7.91 -5.86 -0.27
N ASP A 47 8.97 -5.86 0.54
CA ASP A 47 9.93 -4.77 0.63
C ASP A 47 11.12 -5.05 -0.32
N PRO A 48 11.30 -4.25 -1.38
CA PRO A 48 12.38 -4.44 -2.35
C PRO A 48 13.77 -4.32 -1.72
N ILE A 49 13.93 -3.48 -0.69
CA ILE A 49 15.22 -3.26 -0.03
C ILE A 49 15.63 -4.54 0.72
N VAL A 50 14.70 -5.15 1.43
CA VAL A 50 14.95 -6.40 2.17
C VAL A 50 15.28 -7.54 1.20
N GLU A 51 14.54 -7.68 0.11
CA GLU A 51 14.80 -8.69 -0.92
C GLU A 51 16.18 -8.54 -1.57
N GLU A 52 16.57 -7.32 -1.91
CA GLU A 52 17.87 -7.03 -2.50
C GLU A 52 19.00 -7.29 -1.51
N THR A 53 18.89 -6.78 -0.27
CA THR A 53 19.93 -6.96 0.75
C THR A 53 20.16 -8.43 1.09
N LEU A 54 19.11 -9.26 1.14
CA LEU A 54 19.25 -10.70 1.30
C LEU A 54 20.06 -11.33 0.14
N LYS A 55 19.74 -10.97 -1.10
CA LYS A 55 20.48 -11.45 -2.29
C LYS A 55 21.94 -11.02 -2.28
N TYR A 56 22.23 -9.77 -1.93
CA TYR A 56 23.60 -9.29 -1.82
C TYR A 56 24.38 -10.04 -0.75
N ARG A 57 23.75 -10.35 0.38
CA ARG A 57 24.37 -11.13 1.45
C ARG A 57 24.68 -12.57 1.03
N ASP A 58 23.79 -13.18 0.28
CA ASP A 58 24.00 -14.54 -0.23
C ASP A 58 25.14 -14.58 -1.26
N MET A 59 25.19 -13.61 -2.17
CA MET A 59 26.31 -13.46 -3.12
C MET A 59 27.65 -13.25 -2.40
N ALA A 60 27.66 -12.46 -1.32
CA ALA A 60 28.88 -12.23 -0.54
C ALA A 60 29.39 -13.52 0.12
N ARG A 61 28.49 -14.32 0.71
CA ARG A 61 28.85 -15.62 1.32
C ARG A 61 29.43 -16.58 0.29
N GLU A 62 28.85 -16.66 -0.91
CA GLU A 62 29.37 -17.52 -1.97
C GLU A 62 30.79 -17.12 -2.39
N VAL A 63 31.08 -15.83 -2.45
CA VAL A 63 32.42 -15.31 -2.76
C VAL A 63 33.40 -15.69 -1.64
N ASP A 64 33.03 -15.46 -0.38
CA ASP A 64 33.84 -15.80 0.80
C ASP A 64 34.19 -17.29 0.82
N ASP A 65 33.19 -18.17 0.70
CA ASP A 65 33.35 -19.63 0.65
C ASP A 65 34.29 -20.08 -0.50
N ARG A 66 34.33 -19.34 -1.62
CA ARG A 66 35.23 -19.63 -2.73
C ARG A 66 36.66 -19.23 -2.42
N TYR A 67 36.85 -18.11 -1.73
CA TYR A 67 38.18 -17.68 -1.30
C TYR A 67 38.74 -18.61 -0.23
N ASP A 68 37.92 -19.01 0.75
CA ASP A 68 38.33 -20.00 1.76
C ASP A 68 38.80 -21.30 1.13
N ARG A 69 38.00 -21.86 0.19
CA ARG A 69 38.39 -23.07 -0.56
C ARG A 69 39.66 -22.91 -1.38
N TYR A 70 39.92 -21.71 -1.90
CA TYR A 70 41.16 -21.42 -2.63
C TYR A 70 42.36 -21.34 -1.69
N LEU A 71 42.20 -20.70 -0.52
CA LEU A 71 43.23 -20.61 0.51
C LEU A 71 43.59 -22.00 1.04
N GLU A 72 42.61 -22.85 1.35
CA GLU A 72 42.82 -24.24 1.76
C GLU A 72 43.62 -25.05 0.72
N ARG A 73 43.28 -24.88 -0.57
CA ARG A 73 43.97 -25.57 -1.68
C ARG A 73 45.39 -25.08 -1.87
N SER A 74 45.60 -23.76 -1.79
CA SER A 74 46.90 -23.12 -2.02
C SER A 74 47.86 -23.29 -0.83
N ALA A 75 47.32 -23.40 0.39
CA ALA A 75 48.10 -23.67 1.61
C ALA A 75 48.61 -25.12 1.71
N GLY A 76 48.19 -26.03 0.82
CA GLY A 76 48.74 -27.39 0.73
C GLY A 76 48.66 -28.17 2.04
N ASN A 77 47.45 -28.45 2.52
CA ASN A 77 47.18 -29.31 3.69
C ASN A 77 48.06 -29.05 4.94
N LYS A 78 47.60 -28.15 5.82
CA LYS A 78 47.77 -28.30 7.27
C LYS A 78 46.47 -27.93 7.98
N PRO A 79 45.67 -28.91 8.45
CA PRO A 79 44.56 -28.63 9.35
C PRO A 79 45.11 -28.55 10.78
N ASP A 80 45.49 -27.35 11.23
CA ASP A 80 45.72 -27.08 12.65
C ASP A 80 45.23 -25.66 12.94
N THR A 81 43.91 -25.49 13.08
CA THR A 81 43.35 -24.38 13.87
C THR A 81 42.07 -24.88 14.52
N ASP A 82 42.22 -25.32 15.76
CA ASP A 82 41.13 -25.66 16.67
C ASP A 82 40.13 -24.49 16.79
N PRO A 83 38.83 -24.68 16.52
CA PRO A 83 37.82 -23.71 16.88
C PRO A 83 37.21 -24.15 18.22
N ASN A 84 37.95 -24.04 19.32
CA ASN A 84 37.30 -24.11 20.63
C ASN A 84 37.88 -23.11 21.63
N GLY A 85 37.03 -22.18 22.05
CA GLY A 85 37.28 -21.09 22.99
C GLY A 85 37.41 -19.75 22.25
N SER A 86 36.58 -18.74 22.44
CA SER A 86 35.62 -18.38 23.48
C SER A 86 34.92 -17.12 22.93
N ASP A 87 33.62 -16.86 23.13
CA ASP A 87 33.16 -16.33 24.40
C ASP A 87 31.62 -16.39 24.43
N SER A 88 31.10 -17.43 25.09
CA SER A 88 29.73 -17.45 25.57
C SER A 88 29.68 -16.67 26.88
N GLY A 89 29.66 -15.34 26.77
CA GLY A 89 29.43 -14.43 27.87
C GLY A 89 28.11 -13.70 27.67
N ASP A 90 27.02 -14.21 28.25
CA ASP A 90 26.18 -13.44 29.19
C ASP A 90 25.01 -14.29 29.70
N ALA A 91 25.23 -14.97 30.83
CA ALA A 91 24.17 -15.54 31.64
C ALA A 91 24.01 -14.68 32.90
N ASN A 92 23.29 -13.56 32.81
CA ASN A 92 22.42 -13.09 33.89
C ASN A 92 21.52 -11.90 33.53
N LYS A 93 20.21 -12.15 33.31
CA LYS A 93 19.16 -11.33 33.94
C LYS A 93 17.75 -11.95 33.87
N SER A 94 17.35 -12.54 34.99
CA SER A 94 16.10 -12.29 35.73
C SER A 94 14.72 -12.39 35.05
N LYS A 95 13.85 -13.12 35.78
CA LYS A 95 12.37 -13.01 35.92
C LYS A 95 11.52 -14.00 35.12
N SER A 96 11.05 -15.06 35.77
CA SER A 96 9.69 -15.15 36.34
C SER A 96 9.58 -16.33 37.29
#